data_AF-A0A7J9AVF4-F1
#
_entry.id   AF-A0A7J9AVF4-F1
#
_cell.length_a   1.000
_cell.length_b   1.000
_cell.length_c   1.000
_cell.angle_alpha   90.00
_cell.angle_beta   90.00
_cell.angle_gamma   90.00
#
_symmetry.space_group_name_H-M   'P 1'
#
loop_
_entity.id
_entity.type
_entity.pdbx_description
1 polymer ?
#
loop_
_entity_poly.entity_id
_entity_poly.type
_entity_poly.pdbx_seq_one_letter_code
_entity_poly.pdbx_strand_id
1 'polypeptide(L)'
;MYESYEETNLWKVVENLPRGVHVNFLKAERSLHRWALEDLQRIHAAEESAADEGGGVEMHVLEDAGHWVHADNPDGLFRILSFSFKGVKA
;
A
#
# COMPACT_ATOMS: atom_id res chain seq x y z
N MET A 1 22.76 0.71 -9.69
CA MET A 1 21.38 1.21 -9.49
C MET A 1 20.38 0.39 -10.29
N TYR A 2 20.68 0.02 -11.55
CA TYR A 2 19.83 -0.88 -12.33
C TYR A 2 19.74 -2.29 -11.71
N GLU A 3 20.88 -2.92 -11.42
CA GLU A 3 20.91 -4.26 -10.79
C GLU A 3 20.11 -4.31 -9.48
N SER A 4 20.31 -3.35 -8.58
CA SER A 4 19.55 -3.28 -7.32
C SER A 4 18.04 -3.11 -7.53
N TYR A 5 17.60 -2.44 -8.60
CA TYR A 5 16.18 -2.29 -8.90
C TYR A 5 15.54 -3.62 -9.31
N GLU A 6 16.26 -4.45 -10.07
CA GLU A 6 15.78 -5.76 -10.49
C GLU A 6 15.89 -6.83 -9.38
N GLU A 7 16.95 -6.77 -8.56
CA GLU A 7 17.28 -7.83 -7.60
C GLU A 7 16.70 -7.61 -6.19
N THR A 8 16.31 -6.39 -5.84
CA THR A 8 15.88 -6.07 -4.47
C THR A 8 14.43 -5.63 -4.39
N ASN A 9 13.82 -5.90 -3.24
CA ASN A 9 12.45 -5.50 -2.93
C ASN A 9 12.31 -5.24 -1.43
N LEU A 10 11.21 -4.59 -1.05
CA LEU A 10 10.91 -4.22 0.34
C LEU A 10 10.01 -5.23 1.06
N TRP A 11 9.80 -6.43 0.51
CA TRP A 11 8.89 -7.41 1.12
C TRP A 11 9.27 -7.78 2.55
N LYS A 12 10.57 -7.87 2.84
CA LYS A 12 11.05 -8.15 4.20
C LYS A 12 10.57 -7.11 5.22
N VAL A 13 10.36 -5.86 4.81
CA VAL A 13 9.85 -4.79 5.68
C VAL A 13 8.34 -4.95 5.90
N VAL A 14 7.60 -5.32 4.86
CA VAL A 14 6.15 -5.55 4.94
C VAL A 14 5.83 -6.77 5.80
N GLU A 15 6.62 -7.84 5.65
CA GLU A 15 6.47 -9.11 6.37
C GLU A 15 7.02 -9.04 7.81
N ASN A 16 7.88 -8.07 8.14
CA ASN A 16 8.43 -7.84 9.48
C ASN A 16 8.27 -6.38 9.88
N LEU A 17 7.01 -5.95 9.97
CA LEU A 17 6.68 -4.54 10.10
C LEU A 17 7.19 -3.95 11.42
N PRO A 18 8.00 -2.88 11.41
CA PRO A 18 8.43 -2.25 12.66
C PRO A 18 7.24 -1.70 13.44
N ARG A 19 7.29 -1.82 14.77
CA ARG A 19 6.22 -1.32 15.65
C ARG A 19 5.92 0.15 15.40
N GLY A 20 4.64 0.48 15.31
CA GLY A 20 4.17 1.84 15.07
C GLY A 20 4.27 2.31 13.60
N VAL A 21 4.67 1.45 12.67
CA VAL A 21 4.61 1.73 11.23
C VAL A 21 3.29 1.24 10.66
N HIS A 22 2.69 2.04 9.77
CA HIS A 22 1.49 1.66 9.00
C HIS A 22 1.82 1.71 7.50
N VAL A 23 1.66 0.60 6.79
CA VAL A 23 1.88 0.50 5.35
C VAL A 23 0.55 0.35 4.63
N ASN A 24 0.31 1.22 3.65
CA ASN A 24 -0.93 1.22 2.88
C ASN A 24 -0.59 0.88 1.43
N PHE A 25 -1.13 -0.22 0.93
CA PHE A 25 -1.08 -0.58 -0.48
C PHE A 25 -2.27 0.03 -1.19
N LEU A 26 -2.03 0.77 -2.28
CA LEU A 26 -3.09 1.34 -3.09
C LEU A 26 -3.09 0.68 -4.46
N LYS A 27 -4.16 -0.08 -4.76
CA LYS A 27 -4.36 -0.69 -6.05
C LYS A 27 -5.43 0.07 -6.83
N ALA A 28 -5.07 0.57 -8.00
CA ALA A 28 -6.04 1.07 -8.97
C ALA A 28 -6.93 -0.06 -9.50
N GLU A 29 -8.24 0.15 -9.51
CA GLU A 29 -9.22 -0.84 -9.99
C GLU A 29 -9.02 -1.15 -11.48
N ARG A 30 -8.83 -0.11 -12.30
CA ARG A 30 -8.77 -0.19 -13.76
C ARG A 30 -7.34 -0.24 -14.30
N SER A 31 -6.35 -0.47 -13.44
CA SER A 31 -4.96 -0.59 -13.88
C SER A 31 -4.80 -1.78 -14.84
N LEU A 32 -4.19 -1.52 -16.01
CA LEU A 32 -3.80 -2.56 -16.96
C LEU A 32 -2.64 -3.42 -16.42
N HIS A 33 -1.95 -2.94 -15.39
CA HIS A 33 -0.84 -3.64 -14.74
C HIS A 33 -1.40 -4.45 -13.57
N ARG A 34 -1.64 -5.74 -13.82
CA ARG A 34 -2.13 -6.66 -12.80
C ARG A 34 -1.03 -6.97 -11.80
N TRP A 35 -1.39 -6.98 -10.53
CA TRP A 35 -0.54 -7.50 -9.47
C TRP A 35 -0.59 -9.02 -9.52
N ALA A 36 0.54 -9.67 -9.24
CA ALA A 36 0.59 -11.12 -9.18
C ALA A 36 -0.29 -11.61 -8.03
N LEU A 37 -0.89 -12.80 -8.17
CA LEU A 37 -1.76 -13.36 -7.13
C LEU A 37 -0.98 -13.60 -5.84
N GLU A 38 0.27 -14.01 -5.99
CA GLU A 38 1.21 -14.25 -4.90
C GLU A 38 1.48 -12.97 -4.10
N ASP A 39 1.63 -11.82 -4.77
CA ASP A 39 1.83 -10.54 -4.10
C ASP A 39 0.58 -10.12 -3.30
N LEU A 40 -0.62 -10.32 -3.84
CA LEU A 40 -1.87 -10.04 -3.13
C LEU A 40 -2.00 -10.92 -1.88
N GLN A 41 -1.67 -12.21 -1.99
CA GLN A 41 -1.69 -13.13 -0.86
C GLN A 41 -0.70 -12.73 0.24
N ARG A 42 0.49 -12.25 -0.14
CA ARG A 42 1.51 -11.77 0.81
C ARG A 42 1.06 -10.52 1.54
N ILE A 43 0.38 -9.60 0.87
CA ILE A 43 -0.19 -8.40 1.51
C ILE A 43 -1.23 -8.79 2.55
N HIS A 44 -2.17 -9.67 2.21
CA HIS A 44 -3.20 -10.11 3.15
C HIS A 44 -2.62 -10.88 4.34
N ALA A 45 -1.61 -11.74 4.12
CA ALA A 45 -0.92 -12.40 5.21
C ALA A 45 -0.21 -11.41 6.16
N ALA A 46 0.38 -10.34 5.61
CA ALA A 46 1.01 -9.29 6.40
C ALA A 46 -0.01 -8.42 7.15
N GLU A 47 -1.18 -8.15 6.55
CA GLU A 47 -2.31 -7.47 7.18
C GLU A 47 -2.82 -8.24 8.42
N GLU A 48 -3.01 -9.56 8.29
CA GLU A 48 -3.37 -10.42 9.42
C GLU A 48 -2.30 -10.43 10.52
N SER A 49 -1.02 -10.44 10.14
CA SER A 49 0.09 -10.52 11.10
C SER A 49 0.36 -9.20 11.84
N ALA A 50 0.18 -8.06 11.16
CA ALA A 50 0.51 -6.75 11.72
C ALA A 50 -0.52 -6.21 12.72
N ALA A 51 -1.75 -6.74 12.71
CA ALA A 51 -2.83 -6.34 13.60
C ALA A 51 -2.47 -6.52 15.10
N ASP A 52 -1.61 -7.47 15.41
CA ASP A 52 -1.21 -7.81 16.79
C ASP A 52 -0.06 -6.93 17.33
N GLU A 53 0.65 -6.19 16.48
CA GLU A 53 1.92 -5.53 16.84
C GLU A 53 1.87 -4.00 16.97
N GLY A 54 0.68 -3.39 16.90
CA GLY A 54 0.50 -1.94 17.02
C GLY A 54 1.02 -1.14 15.82
N GLY A 55 1.31 -1.83 14.72
CA GLY A 55 1.42 -1.27 13.36
C GLY A 55 0.23 -1.73 12.52
N GLY A 56 0.38 -1.74 11.19
CA GLY A 56 -0.60 -2.38 10.32
C GLY A 56 -0.20 -2.36 8.85
N VAL A 57 -0.74 -3.32 8.11
CA VAL A 57 -0.69 -3.35 6.66
C VAL A 57 -2.13 -3.35 6.19
N GLU A 58 -2.49 -2.46 5.27
CA GLU A 58 -3.85 -2.35 4.73
C GLU A 58 -3.78 -2.21 3.21
N MET A 59 -4.69 -2.89 2.50
CA MET A 59 -4.83 -2.74 1.05
C MET A 59 -6.12 -2.02 0.69
N HIS A 60 -5.97 -0.95 -0.07
CA HIS A 60 -7.05 -0.13 -0.60
C HIS A 60 -7.20 -0.36 -2.10
N VAL A 61 -8.44 -0.47 -2.57
CA VAL A 61 -8.74 -0.41 -4.00
C VAL A 61 -9.32 0.97 -4.32
N LEU A 62 -8.67 1.70 -5.22
CA LEU A 62 -9.18 2.96 -5.73
C LEU A 62 -10.04 2.70 -6.97
N GLU A 63 -11.35 2.85 -6.78
CA GLU A 63 -12.36 2.73 -7.82
C GLU A 63 -12.15 3.77 -8.93
N ASP A 64 -12.49 3.38 -10.15
CA ASP A 64 -12.43 4.24 -11.35
C ASP A 64 -11.07 4.90 -11.63
N ALA A 65 -9.98 4.33 -11.12
CA ALA A 65 -8.62 4.83 -11.35
C ALA A 65 -7.77 3.86 -12.19
N GLY A 66 -6.93 4.43 -13.06
CA GLY A 66 -5.87 3.75 -13.81
C GLY A 66 -4.50 3.93 -13.15
N HIS A 67 -3.43 3.99 -13.95
CA HIS A 67 -2.06 4.10 -13.42
C HIS A 67 -1.80 5.45 -12.72
N TRP A 68 -2.46 6.52 -13.18
CA TRP A 68 -2.24 7.87 -12.68
C TRP A 68 -3.31 8.22 -11.64
N VAL A 69 -3.32 7.48 -10.53
CA VAL A 69 -4.37 7.53 -9.48
C VAL A 69 -4.72 8.93 -8.98
N HIS A 70 -3.75 9.84 -8.90
CA HIS A 70 -3.95 11.21 -8.44
C HIS A 70 -4.64 12.10 -9.48
N ALA A 71 -4.53 11.77 -10.77
CA ALA A 71 -5.22 12.46 -11.84
C ALA A 71 -6.59 11.83 -12.12
N ASP A 72 -6.66 10.49 -12.06
CA ASP A 72 -7.86 9.73 -12.41
C ASP A 72 -8.97 9.87 -11.33
N ASN A 73 -8.61 9.76 -10.04
CA ASN A 73 -9.56 9.89 -8.92
C ASN A 73 -8.92 10.58 -7.70
N PRO A 74 -8.68 11.91 -7.78
CA PRO A 74 -8.05 12.68 -6.69
C PRO A 74 -8.87 12.65 -5.39
N ASP A 75 -10.21 12.70 -5.48
CA ASP A 75 -11.09 12.75 -4.31
C ASP A 75 -11.11 11.42 -3.55
N GLY A 76 -11.19 10.30 -4.27
CA GLY A 76 -11.10 8.96 -3.69
C GLY A 76 -9.74 8.71 -3.05
N LEU A 77 -8.66 9.11 -3.72
CA LEU A 77 -7.31 9.04 -3.17
C LEU A 77 -7.19 9.87 -1.88
N PHE A 78 -7.70 11.11 -1.88
CA PHE A 78 -7.69 11.96 -0.70
C PHE A 78 -8.46 11.33 0.45
N ARG A 79 -9.63 10.74 0.19
CA ARG A 79 -10.43 10.05 1.22
C ARG A 79 -9.65 8.94 1.89
N ILE A 80 -8.96 8.10 1.11
CA ILE A 80 -8.10 7.02 1.61
C ILE A 80 -6.96 7.59 2.46
N LEU A 81 -6.27 8.62 1.98
CA LEU A 81 -5.11 9.18 2.67
C LEU A 81 -5.48 10.11 3.84
N SER A 82 -6.74 10.51 3.98
CA SER A 82 -7.19 11.58 4.90
C SER A 82 -6.77 11.37 6.35
N PHE A 83 -6.66 10.13 6.82
CA PHE A 83 -6.22 9.82 8.18
C PHE A 83 -4.75 10.20 8.43
N SER A 84 -3.89 10.10 7.41
CA SER A 84 -2.45 10.36 7.53
C SER A 84 -2.14 11.84 7.75
N PHE A 85 -2.99 12.74 7.28
CA PHE A 85 -2.82 14.18 7.42
C PHE A 85 -3.20 14.71 8.81
N LYS A 86 -3.96 13.95 9.61
CA LYS A 86 -4.47 14.39 10.92
C LYS A 86 -3.39 14.46 12.02
N GLY A 87 -2.17 14.00 11.73
CA GLY A 87 -1.02 14.06 12.65
C GLY A 87 -0.09 15.27 12.47
N VAL A 88 -0.24 16.06 11.40
CA VAL A 88 0.63 17.22 11.14
C VAL A 88 0.03 18.46 11.80
N LYS A 89 0.37 18.71 13.07
CA LYS A 89 0.27 20.07 13.59
C LYS A 89 1.32 20.90 12.83
N ALA A 90 0.86 21.89 12.07
CA ALA A 90 1.70 22.93 11.49
C ALA A 90 2.41 23.75 12.59
#